data_AF-A0A747SFS9-F1
#
_entry.id   AF-A0A747SFS9-F1
#
_cell.length_a   1.000
_cell.length_b   1.000
_cell.length_c   1.000
_cell.angle_alpha   90.00
_cell.angle_beta   90.00
_cell.angle_gamma   90.00
#
_symmetry.space_group_name_H-M   'P 1'
#
loop_
_entity.id
_entity.type
_entity.pdbx_description
1 polymer ?
#
loop_
_entity_poly.entity_id
_entity_poly.type
_entity_poly.pdbx_seq_one_letter_code
_entity_poly.pdbx_strand_id
1 'polypeptide(L)' 'LNAGIAGVTALSSIPYSSGNKFSYGIGMGNYQNGNAVAAGVQFRVSPSTNVRLNISWDSAGNNATGVGIAGGW' A
#
# COMPACT_ATOMS: atom_id res chain seq x y z
N LEU A 1 -14.51 -7.01 9.77
CA LEU A 1 -13.48 -6.44 10.69
C LEU A 1 -12.09 -7.02 10.43
N ASN A 2 -11.87 -8.33 10.65
CA ASN A 2 -10.56 -8.97 10.48
C ASN A 2 -9.96 -8.79 9.07
N ALA A 3 -10.80 -8.94 8.04
CA ALA A 3 -10.40 -8.76 6.64
C ALA A 3 -9.93 -7.32 6.33
N GLY A 4 -10.53 -6.31 6.97
CA GLY A 4 -10.09 -4.91 6.86
C GLY A 4 -8.74 -4.66 7.53
N ILE A 5 -8.48 -5.26 8.70
CA ILE A 5 -7.16 -5.19 9.35
C ILE A 5 -6.10 -5.88 8.47
N ALA A 6 -6.42 -7.06 7.92
CA ALA A 6 -5.56 -7.72 6.95
C ALA A 6 -5.27 -6.83 5.73
N GLY A 7 -6.25 -6.06 5.26
CA GLY A 7 -6.10 -5.08 4.17
C GLY A 7 -5.09 -3.98 4.50
N VAL A 8 -5.23 -3.36 5.67
CA VAL A 8 -4.28 -2.33 6.14
C VAL A 8 -2.88 -2.92 6.35
N THR A 9 -2.77 -4.12 6.90
CA THR A 9 -1.49 -4.85 7.02
C THR A 9 -0.86 -5.12 5.66
N ALA A 10 -1.67 -5.51 4.66
CA ALA A 10 -1.20 -5.72 3.30
C ALA A 10 -0.67 -4.41 2.69
N LEU A 11 -1.39 -3.30 2.87
CA LEU A 11 -1.00 -1.96 2.38
C LEU A 11 0.32 -1.49 2.99
N SER A 12 0.51 -1.66 4.31
CA SER A 12 1.74 -1.24 4.99
C SER A 12 2.95 -2.08 4.58
N SER A 13 2.73 -3.31 4.13
CA SER A 13 3.77 -4.25 3.75
C SER A 13 4.27 -4.07 2.31
N ILE A 14 3.66 -3.16 1.53
CA ILE A 14 4.05 -2.94 0.13
C ILE A 14 5.48 -2.37 0.06
N PRO A 15 6.44 -3.06 -0.57
CA PRO A 15 7.76 -2.52 -0.79
C PRO A 15 7.74 -1.54 -1.99
N TYR A 16 8.55 -0.48 -1.91
CA TYR A 16 8.79 0.43 -3.03
C TYR A 16 10.29 0.57 -3.26
N SER A 17 10.69 0.57 -4.52
CA SER A 17 12.07 0.77 -4.93
C SER A 17 12.48 2.23 -4.74
N SER A 18 13.47 2.46 -3.90
CA SER A 18 14.05 3.80 -3.69
C SER A 18 15.09 4.07 -4.78
N GLY A 19 14.79 4.97 -5.71
CA GLY A 19 15.72 5.34 -6.78
C GLY A 19 15.05 5.69 -8.12
N ASN A 20 13.85 5.15 -8.37
CA ASN A 20 13.14 5.42 -9.62
C ASN A 20 12.11 6.55 -9.45
N LYS A 21 11.72 7.17 -10.57
CA LYS A 21 10.60 8.14 -10.58
C LYS A 21 9.25 7.45 -10.35
N PHE A 22 9.15 6.19 -10.75
CA PHE A 22 7.98 5.36 -10.60
C PHE A 22 8.39 4.03 -9.96
N SER A 23 7.62 3.58 -8.98
CA SER A 23 7.73 2.25 -8.39
C SER A 23 6.35 1.69 -8.18
N TYR A 24 6.22 0.38 -8.30
CA TYR A 24 5.01 -0.36 -7.92
C TYR A 24 5.40 -1.50 -7.00
N GLY A 25 4.43 -1.96 -6.21
CA GLY A 25 4.64 -3.05 -5.27
C GLY A 25 3.31 -3.73 -4.95
N ILE A 26 3.42 -4.97 -4.49
CA ILE A 26 2.29 -5.78 -4.05
C ILE A 26 2.64 -6.31 -2.67
N GLY A 27 1.69 -6.23 -1.75
CA GLY A 27 1.77 -6.73 -0.40
C GLY A 27 0.62 -7.68 -0.11
N MET A 28 0.82 -8.58 0.84
CA MET A 28 -0.23 -9.44 1.36
C MET A 28 -0.26 -9.32 2.87
N GLY A 29 -1.45 -9.43 3.45
CA GLY A 29 -1.68 -9.28 4.87
C GLY A 29 -2.63 -10.37 5.33
N ASN A 30 -2.34 -10.95 6.49
CA ASN A 30 -3.22 -11.89 7.17
C ASN A 30 -3.46 -11.36 8.59
N TYR A 31 -4.71 -11.46 9.05
CA TYR A 31 -5.08 -11.15 10.41
C TYR A 31 -6.17 -12.10 10.89
N GLN A 32 -5.83 -12.96 11.86
CA GLN A 32 -6.69 -14.05 12.33
C GLN A 32 -7.19 -14.91 11.15
N ASN A 33 -8.50 -14.86 10.85
CA ASN A 33 -9.14 -15.59 9.75
C ASN A 33 -9.39 -14.73 8.51
N GLY A 34 -8.91 -13.48 8.48
CA GLY A 34 -9.01 -12.58 7.33
C GLY A 34 -7.71 -12.53 6.54
N ASN A 35 -7.78 -12.70 5.23
CA ASN A 35 -6.66 -12.44 4.33
C ASN A 35 -6.97 -11.23 3.47
N ALA A 36 -5.92 -10.53 3.04
CA ALA A 36 -6.04 -9.45 2.08
C ALA A 36 -4.78 -9.32 1.24
N VAL A 37 -4.97 -8.78 0.06
CA VAL A 37 -3.91 -8.44 -0.89
C VAL A 37 -4.00 -6.95 -1.15
N ALA A 38 -2.85 -6.31 -1.26
CA ALA A 38 -2.74 -4.91 -1.59
C ALA A 38 -1.76 -4.69 -2.73
N ALA A 39 -2.08 -3.73 -3.58
CA ALA A 39 -1.22 -3.23 -4.62
C ALA A 39 -1.04 -1.72 -4.44
N GLY A 40 0.14 -1.23 -4.79
CA GLY A 40 0.45 0.17 -4.61
C GLY A 40 1.47 0.64 -5.62
N VAL A 41 1.41 1.94 -5.88
CA VAL A 41 2.36 2.66 -6.71
C VAL A 41 2.89 3.85 -5.96
N GLN A 42 4.12 4.22 -6.27
CA GLN A 42 4.82 5.36 -5.74
C GLN A 42 5.39 6.18 -6.89
N PHE A 43 5.15 7.49 -6.83
CA PHE A 43 5.65 8.48 -7.75
C PHE A 43 6.55 9.44 -7.00
N ARG A 44 7.77 9.62 -7.51
CA ARG A 44 8.71 10.60 -6.98
C ARG A 44 8.63 11.87 -7.83
N VAL A 45 7.93 12.87 -7.30
CA VAL A 45 7.72 14.17 -7.96
C VAL A 45 9.01 15.01 -7.91
N SER A 46 9.77 14.89 -6.82
CA SER A 46 11.05 15.58 -6.63
C SER A 46 11.99 14.72 -5.77
N PRO A 47 13.30 14.98 -5.71
CA PRO A 47 14.21 14.20 -4.87
C PRO A 47 13.76 14.10 -3.41
N SER A 48 13.12 15.15 -2.93
CA SER A 48 12.53 15.33 -1.60
C SER A 48 11.06 14.91 -1.49
N THR A 49 10.33 14.76 -2.60
CA THR A 49 8.86 14.62 -2.59
C THR A 49 8.40 13.32 -3.24
N ASN A 50 7.69 12.51 -2.46
CA ASN A 50 7.13 11.24 -2.89
C ASN A 50 5.62 11.20 -2.67
N VAL A 51 4.91 10.57 -3.58
CA VAL A 51 3.47 10.32 -3.50
C VAL A 51 3.24 8.82 -3.64
N ARG A 52 2.36 8.24 -2.82
CA ARG A 52 1.98 6.83 -2.85
C ARG A 52 0.48 6.70 -3.03
N LEU A 53 0.06 5.78 -3.88
CA LEU A 53 -1.33 5.41 -4.11
C LEU A 53 -1.45 3.92 -3.93
N ASN A 54 -2.34 3.48 -3.04
CA ASN A 54 -2.45 2.10 -2.63
C ASN A 54 -3.91 1.67 -2.60
N ILE A 55 -4.13 0.41 -2.90
CA ILE A 55 -5.43 -0.25 -2.89
C ILE A 55 -5.28 -1.65 -2.32
N SER A 56 -6.24 -2.08 -1.52
CA SER A 56 -6.31 -3.45 -1.01
C SER A 56 -7.67 -4.04 -1.21
N TRP A 57 -7.68 -5.36 -1.37
CA TRP A 57 -8.87 -6.19 -1.44
C TRP A 57 -8.74 -7.30 -0.42
N ASP A 58 -9.79 -7.50 0.35
CA ASP A 58 -9.83 -8.54 1.36
C ASP A 58 -10.72 -9.72 0.96
N SER A 59 -10.56 -10.85 1.65
CA SER A 59 -11.34 -12.07 1.36
C SER A 59 -12.84 -11.94 1.65
N ALA A 60 -13.26 -10.93 2.39
CA ALA A 60 -14.66 -10.66 2.70
C ALA A 60 -15.31 -9.70 1.68
N GLY A 61 -14.59 -9.32 0.63
CA GLY A 61 -15.07 -8.45 -0.44
C GLY A 61 -14.97 -6.96 -0.13
N ASN A 62 -14.33 -6.56 0.97
CA ASN A 62 -14.09 -5.14 1.22
C ASN A 62 -12.83 -4.68 0.48
N ASN A 63 -12.88 -3.43 0.06
CA ASN A 63 -11.78 -2.72 -0.54
C ASN A 63 -11.36 -1.56 0.36
N ALA A 64 -10.06 -1.26 0.39
CA ALA A 64 -9.54 -0.07 1.03
C ALA A 64 -8.60 0.64 0.07
N THR A 65 -8.64 1.96 0.07
CA THR A 65 -7.76 2.80 -0.76
C THR A 65 -7.07 3.81 0.13
N GLY A 66 -5.83 4.13 -0.22
CA GLY A 66 -5.00 5.06 0.54
C GLY A 66 -4.11 5.88 -0.37
N VAL A 67 -3.98 7.16 -0.06
CA VAL A 67 -3.01 8.07 -0.68
C VAL A 67 -2.11 8.64 0.40
N GLY A 68 -0.81 8.72 0.12
CA GLY A 68 0.18 9.29 1.03
C GLY A 68 1.11 10.24 0.28
N ILE A 69 1.50 11.33 0.95
CA ILE A 69 2.48 12.29 0.43
C ILE A 69 3.58 12.38 1.48
N ALA A 70 4.83 12.36 1.03
CA ALA A 70 6.01 12.51 1.85
C ALA A 70 6.89 13.62 1.27
N GLY A 71 7.38 14.51 2.13
CA GLY A 71 8.33 15.57 1.82
C GLY A 71 9.45 15.57 2.86
N GLY A 72 10.70 15.71 2.43
CA GLY A 72 11.86 15.90 3.30
C GLY A 72 12.80 16.98 2.75
N TRP A 73 13.53 17.69 3.60
CA TRP A 73 14.48 18.74 3.20
C TRP A 73 15.90 18.38 3.64
#